data_AF-A0A935NFY3-F1
#
_entry.id   AF-A0A935NFY3-F1
#
_cell.length_a   1.000
_cell.length_b   1.000
_cell.length_c   1.000
_cell.angle_alpha   90.00
_cell.angle_beta   90.00
_cell.angle_gamma   90.00
#
_symmetry.space_group_name_H-M   'P 1'
#
loop_
_entity.id
_entity.type
_entity.pdbx_description
1 polymer ?
#
loop_
_entity_poly.entity_id
_entity_poly.type
_entity_poly.pdbx_seq_one_letter_code
_entity_poly.pdbx_strand_id
1 'polypeptide(L)'
;MKKTILIFLLFTLFATTRLAVGQTLIINEVSNGQSGAKEFVEFLVTGTCGQTLDIRGYYFDDNCGAFGSTGVTSGNARFTTSATWSALPVGSIIVVYNNADLNVDLPAADPNDANCDGVYVVPMNDAIYVETQPTAVGSACDAAAYLATSGYSTGNWSHIGISNTADGFQLRDASGILLMSVGYGSGISGTTIYFTGSGSGNSYQFLNTTNDDPMLQANWAVNPANGGTTGDSPGSPNNCTNAIWIENLRTAKDAEFIGVACGSPVNEANTNITACGTANVALTGCASDTYSWSSSNTTIATVSGSGQTATITAVDNGTATISVIVNETHSNLFTGPNTPSCSPTTKSRTVNYPVTVSGCVLPCNITNISFANATTCNNNGTNGNNADDYFTADITVTYSNAPVTGTLNLTGDVLPGGGPLSVTSPFNTGSTTFIGVRLSADGTPSVVTATFSADTNCTFTTNNGPSVASCSSTPPPTCPANYGTFPAN
;
A
#
# COMPACT_ATOMS: atom_id res chain seq x y z
N MET A 1 27.05 53.42 36.48
CA MET A 1 27.82 52.26 35.98
C MET A 1 26.85 51.12 35.72
N LYS A 2 26.90 50.59 34.50
CA LYS A 2 26.07 49.51 33.94
C LYS A 2 26.19 48.23 34.79
N LYS A 3 25.07 47.54 35.04
CA LYS A 3 25.02 46.07 35.07
C LYS A 3 23.61 45.61 34.69
N THR A 4 23.49 45.44 33.39
CA THR A 4 22.40 44.83 32.63
C THR A 4 22.31 43.34 32.95
N ILE A 5 21.09 42.89 33.29
CA ILE A 5 20.41 41.64 32.90
C ILE A 5 21.31 40.44 32.53
N LEU A 6 21.21 39.36 33.32
CA LEU A 6 21.30 37.99 32.81
C LEU A 6 20.49 37.02 33.70
N ILE A 7 19.16 37.14 33.64
CA ILE A 7 18.24 36.04 33.95
C ILE A 7 17.96 35.40 32.60
N PHE A 8 18.65 34.31 32.27
CA PHE A 8 18.37 33.52 31.07
C PHE A 8 18.70 32.05 31.33
N LEU A 9 17.65 31.23 31.27
CA LEU A 9 17.64 29.79 31.01
C LEU A 9 18.47 28.89 31.95
N LEU A 10 17.85 28.50 33.08
CA LEU A 10 18.07 27.16 33.64
C LEU A 10 16.73 26.49 33.98
N PHE A 11 15.75 26.67 33.08
CA PHE A 11 14.39 26.16 33.23
C PHE A 11 13.78 25.78 31.87
N THR A 12 14.50 25.00 31.06
CA THR A 12 13.97 24.29 29.88
C THR A 12 15.00 23.31 29.33
N LEU A 13 15.27 22.24 30.09
CA LEU A 13 15.75 20.98 29.49
C LEU A 13 15.27 19.75 30.29
N PHE A 14 13.99 19.75 30.69
CA PHE A 14 13.20 18.52 30.61
C PHE A 14 12.64 18.43 29.18
N ALA A 15 13.54 18.50 28.18
CA ALA A 15 13.24 17.91 26.90
C ALA A 15 13.22 16.41 27.18
N THR A 16 12.06 15.79 26.97
CA THR A 16 11.87 14.35 26.95
C THR A 16 12.94 13.74 26.06
N THR A 17 14.08 13.35 26.63
CA THR A 17 14.90 12.30 26.06
C THR A 17 14.01 11.08 26.14
N ARG A 18 13.28 10.80 25.07
CA ARG A 18 12.86 9.43 24.83
C ARG A 18 14.17 8.65 24.88
N LEU A 19 14.40 7.92 25.98
CA LEU A 19 15.38 6.86 25.98
C LEU A 19 15.06 6.05 24.73
N ALA A 20 16.01 5.97 23.81
CA ALA A 20 15.87 5.08 22.66
C ALA A 20 15.81 3.67 23.26
N VAL A 21 14.59 3.15 23.44
CA VAL A 21 14.39 1.77 23.83
C VAL A 21 14.84 0.97 22.61
N GLY A 22 15.99 0.30 22.74
CA GLY A 22 16.46 -0.62 21.70
C GLY A 22 15.44 -1.73 21.50
N GLN A 23 15.35 -2.29 20.29
CA GLN A 23 14.51 -3.45 20.05
C GLN A 23 14.91 -4.62 20.94
N THR A 24 13.94 -5.27 21.58
CA THR A 24 14.15 -6.43 22.46
C THR A 24 12.94 -7.34 22.44
N LEU A 25 13.15 -8.59 22.84
CA LEU A 25 12.09 -9.54 23.13
C LEU A 25 11.77 -9.46 24.62
N ILE A 26 10.48 -9.46 24.97
CA ILE A 26 10.00 -9.52 26.36
C ILE A 26 9.07 -10.71 26.54
N ILE A 27 8.83 -11.09 27.80
CA ILE A 27 7.75 -12.00 28.16
C ILE A 27 6.46 -11.17 28.24
N ASN A 28 5.39 -11.59 27.57
CA ASN A 28 4.06 -10.97 27.65
C ASN A 28 3.11 -11.79 28.53
N GLU A 29 3.23 -13.12 28.50
CA GLU A 29 2.44 -14.02 29.33
C GLU A 29 3.21 -15.32 29.65
N VAL A 30 3.02 -15.84 30.86
CA VAL A 30 3.42 -17.21 31.25
C VAL A 30 2.20 -17.91 31.83
N SER A 31 1.83 -19.08 31.32
CA SER A 31 0.67 -19.84 31.83
C SER A 31 1.08 -21.25 32.25
N ASN A 32 0.67 -21.64 33.46
CA ASN A 32 0.73 -23.03 33.93
C ASN A 32 -0.41 -23.91 33.35
N GLY A 33 -1.35 -23.30 32.63
CA GLY A 33 -2.54 -23.96 32.13
C GLY A 33 -3.58 -24.25 33.22
N GLN A 34 -4.82 -24.49 32.78
CA GLN A 34 -5.96 -24.73 33.69
C GLN A 34 -5.78 -25.95 34.60
N SER A 35 -5.16 -26.98 34.04
CA SER A 35 -4.93 -28.29 34.62
C SER A 35 -3.97 -29.06 33.72
N GLY A 36 -3.40 -30.16 34.22
CA GLY A 36 -2.43 -30.91 33.45
C GLY A 36 -1.17 -30.09 33.22
N ALA A 37 -0.62 -30.19 32.01
CA ALA A 37 0.55 -29.44 31.58
C ALA A 37 0.21 -28.57 30.34
N LYS A 38 -0.97 -27.92 30.37
CA LYS A 38 -1.48 -27.03 29.31
C LYS A 38 -0.77 -25.68 29.26
N GLU A 39 0.55 -25.76 29.35
CA GLU A 39 1.47 -24.67 29.59
C GLU A 39 1.86 -24.00 28.27
N PHE A 40 2.07 -22.70 28.35
CA PHE A 40 2.65 -21.92 27.26
C PHE A 40 3.39 -20.70 27.81
N VAL A 41 4.26 -20.16 26.98
CA VAL A 41 4.85 -18.83 27.16
C VAL A 41 4.55 -17.99 25.93
N GLU A 42 4.23 -16.73 26.15
CA GLU A 42 4.05 -15.74 25.11
C GLU A 42 5.13 -14.65 25.24
N PHE A 43 5.75 -14.34 24.11
CA PHE A 43 6.72 -13.28 23.97
C PHE A 43 6.18 -12.16 23.08
N LEU A 44 6.67 -10.94 23.30
CA LEU A 44 6.36 -9.78 22.47
C LEU A 44 7.66 -9.14 21.99
N VAL A 45 7.75 -8.89 20.69
CA VAL A 45 8.83 -8.09 20.10
C VAL A 45 8.52 -6.61 20.34
N THR A 46 9.40 -5.92 21.07
CA THR A 46 9.24 -4.50 21.41
C THR A 46 10.36 -3.68 20.77
N GLY A 47 10.11 -2.39 20.59
CA GLY A 47 11.05 -1.47 19.95
C GLY A 47 10.31 -0.26 19.37
N THR A 48 10.91 0.38 18.38
CA THR A 48 10.24 1.44 17.63
C THR A 48 9.51 0.83 16.43
N CYS A 49 8.28 1.28 16.16
CA CYS A 49 7.52 0.88 14.98
C CYS A 49 8.36 0.99 13.68
N GLY A 50 8.24 -0.02 12.82
CA GLY A 50 9.02 -0.17 11.60
C GLY A 50 10.31 -0.95 11.78
N GLN A 51 10.80 -1.13 13.01
CA GLN A 51 12.00 -1.95 13.25
C GLN A 51 11.70 -3.45 13.22
N THR A 52 12.76 -4.24 13.06
CA THR A 52 12.75 -5.69 13.19
C THR A 52 13.79 -6.16 14.21
N LEU A 53 13.57 -7.33 14.80
CA LEU A 53 14.48 -7.99 15.73
C LEU A 53 14.90 -9.38 15.20
N ASP A 54 16.19 -9.68 15.26
CA ASP A 54 16.72 -11.02 15.06
C ASP A 54 16.78 -11.74 16.42
N ILE A 55 16.05 -12.84 16.56
CA ILE A 55 16.01 -13.62 17.81
C ILE A 55 16.67 -15.00 17.68
N ARG A 56 17.37 -15.27 16.57
CA ARG A 56 18.05 -16.57 16.38
C ARG A 56 19.03 -16.83 17.51
N GLY A 57 18.89 -17.98 18.17
CA GLY A 57 19.74 -18.37 19.30
C GLY A 57 19.40 -17.73 20.65
N TYR A 58 18.30 -16.97 20.77
CA TYR A 58 17.80 -16.51 22.06
C TYR A 58 17.33 -17.71 22.90
N TYR A 59 17.58 -17.69 24.21
CA TYR A 59 17.31 -18.80 25.12
C TYR A 59 16.11 -18.51 26.03
N PHE A 60 15.40 -19.57 26.41
CA PHE A 60 14.36 -19.50 27.44
C PHE A 60 14.22 -20.82 28.18
N ASP A 61 13.85 -20.75 29.46
CA ASP A 61 13.60 -21.92 30.32
C ASP A 61 12.77 -21.57 31.56
N ASP A 62 12.34 -22.60 32.30
CA ASP A 62 11.50 -22.55 33.51
C ASP A 62 12.26 -22.03 34.73
N ASN A 63 13.45 -22.55 35.04
CA ASN A 63 14.41 -21.99 35.99
C ASN A 63 15.68 -22.85 35.94
N CYS A 64 16.86 -22.26 35.73
CA CYS A 64 18.12 -23.02 35.73
C CYS A 64 18.84 -23.02 37.10
N GLY A 65 18.22 -22.45 38.14
CA GLY A 65 18.77 -22.33 39.49
C GLY A 65 19.14 -20.91 39.92
N ALA A 66 19.09 -19.93 39.01
CA ALA A 66 19.43 -18.52 39.28
C ALA A 66 18.53 -17.90 40.34
N PHE A 67 17.26 -18.30 40.36
CA PHE A 67 16.24 -17.69 41.21
C PHE A 67 15.94 -18.51 42.46
N GLY A 68 16.64 -19.62 42.67
CA GLY A 68 16.42 -20.56 43.75
C GLY A 68 16.41 -22.01 43.25
N SER A 69 16.38 -22.96 44.19
CA SER A 69 16.42 -24.41 43.89
C SER A 69 15.05 -25.06 43.71
N THR A 70 13.97 -24.28 43.74
CA THR A 70 12.60 -24.76 43.51
C THR A 70 12.23 -24.53 42.04
N GLY A 71 11.44 -25.44 41.45
CA GLY A 71 10.96 -25.28 40.06
C GLY A 71 12.06 -25.41 39.01
N VAL A 72 13.14 -26.14 39.29
CA VAL A 72 14.28 -26.24 38.36
C VAL A 72 14.16 -27.51 37.52
N THR A 73 13.93 -27.36 36.22
CA THR A 73 14.21 -28.42 35.23
C THR A 73 15.66 -28.35 34.76
N SER A 74 16.23 -29.50 34.43
CA SER A 74 17.62 -29.57 33.98
C SER A 74 17.83 -29.08 32.55
N GLY A 75 16.83 -28.62 31.81
CA GLY A 75 17.03 -28.28 30.39
C GLY A 75 17.05 -26.79 30.11
N ASN A 76 17.16 -26.46 28.82
CA ASN A 76 16.69 -25.18 28.32
C ASN A 76 16.20 -25.31 26.87
N ALA A 77 15.53 -24.26 26.39
CA ALA A 77 15.12 -24.09 25.01
C ALA A 77 15.85 -22.91 24.37
N ARG A 78 15.87 -22.91 23.04
CA ARG A 78 16.24 -21.74 22.25
C ARG A 78 15.47 -21.67 20.94
N PHE A 79 15.34 -20.45 20.42
CA PHE A 79 14.94 -20.23 19.04
C PHE A 79 16.05 -20.70 18.10
N THR A 80 15.69 -21.47 17.07
CA THR A 80 16.64 -22.03 16.10
C THR A 80 17.25 -20.95 15.21
N THR A 81 18.07 -21.35 14.23
CA THR A 81 18.61 -20.45 13.19
C THR A 81 17.66 -20.22 12.01
N SER A 82 16.36 -20.53 12.16
CA SER A 82 15.36 -20.33 11.10
C SER A 82 15.35 -18.90 10.57
N ALA A 83 15.16 -18.74 9.26
CA ALA A 83 15.05 -17.43 8.63
C ALA A 83 13.83 -16.63 9.15
N THR A 84 12.78 -17.32 9.61
CA THR A 84 11.61 -16.70 10.26
C THR A 84 12.00 -15.81 11.44
N TRP A 85 13.06 -16.18 12.17
CA TRP A 85 13.54 -15.48 13.34
C TRP A 85 14.54 -14.36 13.06
N SER A 86 14.95 -14.18 11.81
CA SER A 86 16.04 -13.26 11.45
C SER A 86 15.63 -11.78 11.39
N ALA A 87 14.34 -11.50 11.26
CA ALA A 87 13.82 -10.14 11.11
C ALA A 87 12.33 -10.06 11.50
N LEU A 88 12.03 -10.35 12.78
CA LEU A 88 10.67 -10.25 13.29
C LEU A 88 10.25 -8.79 13.44
N PRO A 89 9.12 -8.35 12.85
CA PRO A 89 8.59 -7.01 13.05
C PRO A 89 8.32 -6.69 14.52
N VAL A 90 8.59 -5.45 14.93
CA VAL A 90 8.15 -4.95 16.24
C VAL A 90 6.63 -5.04 16.34
N GLY A 91 6.13 -5.50 17.49
CA GLY A 91 4.72 -5.80 17.74
C GLY A 91 4.31 -7.24 17.42
N SER A 92 5.22 -8.10 16.94
CA SER A 92 4.96 -9.54 16.78
C SER A 92 4.80 -10.25 18.12
N ILE A 93 3.79 -11.11 18.21
CA ILE A 93 3.53 -12.01 19.35
C ILE A 93 4.06 -13.40 18.99
N ILE A 94 4.72 -14.07 19.92
CA ILE A 94 5.24 -15.44 19.72
C ILE A 94 4.77 -16.30 20.88
N VAL A 95 3.95 -17.32 20.59
CA VAL A 95 3.50 -18.31 21.56
C VAL A 95 4.30 -19.58 21.36
N VAL A 96 4.98 -20.05 22.40
CA VAL A 96 5.56 -21.40 22.43
C VAL A 96 4.79 -22.22 23.46
N TYR A 97 4.25 -23.36 23.05
CA TYR A 97 3.32 -24.14 23.89
C TYR A 97 3.70 -25.61 23.99
N ASN A 98 3.24 -26.24 25.08
CA ASN A 98 3.35 -27.68 25.25
C ASN A 98 2.43 -28.42 24.27
N ASN A 99 3.01 -29.00 23.23
CA ASN A 99 2.24 -29.71 22.20
C ASN A 99 1.67 -31.06 22.70
N ALA A 100 2.07 -31.56 23.88
CA ALA A 100 1.62 -32.84 24.42
C ALA A 100 0.30 -32.74 25.22
N ASP A 101 -0.03 -31.55 25.72
CA ASP A 101 -1.28 -31.26 26.44
C ASP A 101 -1.71 -29.83 26.08
N LEU A 102 -2.70 -29.69 25.20
CA LEU A 102 -3.04 -28.39 24.61
C LEU A 102 -3.93 -27.56 25.54
N ASN A 103 -3.56 -26.29 25.70
CA ASN A 103 -4.48 -25.27 26.16
C ASN A 103 -5.63 -25.12 25.14
N VAL A 104 -6.86 -24.99 25.63
CA VAL A 104 -8.06 -24.98 24.78
C VAL A 104 -8.22 -23.68 24.00
N ASP A 105 -7.61 -22.61 24.50
CA ASP A 105 -7.69 -21.27 23.91
C ASP A 105 -6.56 -20.98 22.92
N LEU A 106 -5.65 -21.95 22.69
CA LEU A 106 -4.59 -21.83 21.69
C LEU A 106 -5.19 -21.63 20.29
N PRO A 107 -4.72 -20.62 19.52
CA PRO A 107 -4.99 -20.55 18.10
C PRO A 107 -4.40 -21.76 17.36
N ALA A 108 -4.77 -21.91 16.10
CA ALA A 108 -4.12 -22.90 15.25
C ALA A 108 -2.61 -22.62 15.15
N ALA A 109 -1.80 -23.68 15.05
CA ALA A 109 -0.37 -23.53 14.84
C ALA A 109 -0.09 -22.71 13.57
N ASP A 110 0.71 -21.66 13.72
CA ASP A 110 1.12 -20.75 12.67
C ASP A 110 2.55 -20.25 12.95
N PRO A 111 3.56 -21.13 12.83
CA PRO A 111 4.91 -20.79 13.25
C PRO A 111 5.65 -19.86 12.27
N ASN A 112 5.04 -19.53 11.13
CA ASN A 112 5.61 -18.63 10.12
C ASN A 112 4.74 -17.40 9.82
N ASP A 113 3.67 -17.18 10.60
CA ASP A 113 2.73 -16.07 10.42
C ASP A 113 2.22 -16.03 8.96
N ALA A 114 1.73 -17.20 8.52
CA ALA A 114 1.22 -17.42 7.18
C ALA A 114 -0.06 -16.64 6.91
N ASN A 115 -0.82 -16.33 7.96
CA ASN A 115 -2.03 -15.53 7.87
C ASN A 115 -1.78 -14.01 7.99
N CYS A 116 -0.52 -13.60 8.20
CA CYS A 116 -0.10 -12.19 8.21
C CYS A 116 -0.65 -11.37 9.38
N ASP A 117 -1.05 -11.99 10.50
CA ASP A 117 -1.59 -11.29 11.67
C ASP A 117 -0.53 -10.91 12.71
N GLY A 118 0.74 -11.25 12.47
CA GLY A 118 1.86 -10.95 13.36
C GLY A 118 1.88 -11.79 14.63
N VAL A 119 1.18 -12.92 14.66
CA VAL A 119 1.15 -13.89 15.76
C VAL A 119 1.77 -15.21 15.28
N TYR A 120 2.85 -15.61 15.94
CA TYR A 120 3.57 -16.85 15.65
C TYR A 120 3.20 -17.89 16.70
N VAL A 121 2.49 -18.96 16.30
CA VAL A 121 2.03 -20.01 17.22
C VAL A 121 2.84 -21.28 16.99
N VAL A 122 3.81 -21.53 17.87
CA VAL A 122 4.88 -22.50 17.68
C VAL A 122 4.74 -23.68 18.64
N PRO A 123 4.47 -24.90 18.13
CA PRO A 123 4.51 -26.09 18.98
C PRO A 123 5.95 -26.37 19.40
N MET A 124 6.15 -26.74 20.66
CA MET A 124 7.47 -27.05 21.19
C MET A 124 8.21 -28.17 20.43
N ASN A 125 7.51 -29.13 19.86
CA ASN A 125 8.12 -30.19 19.05
C ASN A 125 8.45 -29.79 17.60
N ASP A 126 8.31 -28.52 17.23
CA ASP A 126 8.70 -28.05 15.89
C ASP A 126 10.18 -27.66 15.86
N ALA A 127 11.01 -28.64 15.47
CA ALA A 127 12.47 -28.51 15.37
C ALA A 127 12.94 -27.46 14.34
N ILE A 128 12.05 -26.95 13.48
CA ILE A 128 12.41 -25.85 12.57
C ILE A 128 12.53 -24.55 13.35
N TYR A 129 11.74 -24.36 14.41
CA TYR A 129 11.57 -23.06 15.05
C TYR A 129 12.08 -23.03 16.49
N VAL A 130 11.93 -24.12 17.24
CA VAL A 130 12.38 -24.24 18.62
C VAL A 130 13.10 -25.57 18.82
N GLU A 131 14.18 -25.53 19.59
CA GLU A 131 14.94 -26.72 19.97
C GLU A 131 15.27 -26.69 21.46
N THR A 132 15.39 -27.86 22.07
CA THR A 132 15.73 -27.99 23.50
C THR A 132 16.89 -28.94 23.72
N GLN A 133 17.50 -28.82 24.89
CA GLN A 133 18.54 -29.72 25.37
C GLN A 133 18.28 -30.05 26.86
N PRO A 134 18.53 -31.29 27.31
CA PRO A 134 18.10 -31.75 28.65
C PRO A 134 19.12 -31.52 29.78
N THR A 135 20.31 -30.99 29.46
CA THR A 135 21.44 -30.88 30.40
C THR A 135 21.43 -29.53 31.11
N ALA A 136 21.64 -29.56 32.44
CA ALA A 136 21.51 -28.36 33.25
C ALA A 136 22.46 -27.27 32.75
N VAL A 137 21.95 -26.04 32.64
CA VAL A 137 22.68 -24.85 32.17
C VAL A 137 23.75 -24.38 33.18
N GLY A 138 24.22 -25.26 34.07
CA GLY A 138 25.11 -24.95 35.18
C GLY A 138 24.42 -24.16 36.31
N SER A 139 24.93 -24.33 37.54
CA SER A 139 24.30 -23.74 38.75
C SER A 139 24.33 -22.22 38.83
N ALA A 140 25.09 -21.54 37.96
CA ALA A 140 25.23 -20.09 37.95
C ALA A 140 24.32 -19.39 36.94
N CYS A 141 23.76 -20.11 35.96
CA CYS A 141 22.89 -19.54 34.93
C CYS A 141 23.47 -18.28 34.25
N ASP A 142 24.78 -18.23 34.11
CA ASP A 142 25.44 -17.10 33.50
C ASP A 142 25.46 -17.24 31.98
N ALA A 143 25.79 -16.14 31.30
CA ALA A 143 25.88 -16.09 29.84
C ALA A 143 26.80 -17.19 29.27
N ALA A 144 27.94 -17.45 29.92
CA ALA A 144 28.91 -18.44 29.45
C ALA A 144 28.33 -19.85 29.49
N ALA A 145 27.50 -20.16 30.49
CA ALA A 145 26.89 -21.47 30.63
C ALA A 145 25.82 -21.73 29.54
N TYR A 146 25.01 -20.73 29.17
CA TYR A 146 24.11 -20.83 28.00
C TYR A 146 24.89 -20.97 26.69
N LEU A 147 25.98 -20.24 26.51
CA LEU A 147 26.82 -20.37 25.30
C LEU A 147 27.54 -21.73 25.21
N ALA A 148 27.70 -22.42 26.34
CA ALA A 148 28.33 -23.73 26.41
C ALA A 148 27.34 -24.89 26.22
N THR A 149 26.03 -24.65 26.24
CA THR A 149 25.05 -25.72 25.98
C THR A 149 25.14 -26.20 24.54
N SER A 150 25.01 -27.50 24.37
CA SER A 150 25.11 -28.17 23.07
C SER A 150 24.18 -29.38 23.04
N GLY A 151 24.08 -30.03 21.89
CA GLY A 151 23.19 -31.20 21.73
C GLY A 151 21.71 -30.83 21.66
N TYR A 152 21.40 -29.61 21.21
CA TYR A 152 20.03 -29.23 20.89
C TYR A 152 19.43 -30.17 19.84
N SER A 153 18.17 -30.50 20.05
CA SER A 153 17.39 -31.40 19.21
C SER A 153 15.93 -30.94 19.19
N THR A 154 15.07 -31.71 18.52
CA THR A 154 13.62 -31.46 18.50
C THR A 154 13.11 -31.09 19.88
N GLY A 155 12.40 -29.96 19.97
CA GLY A 155 12.01 -29.43 21.26
C GLY A 155 11.08 -30.37 22.01
N ASN A 156 11.18 -30.29 23.32
CA ASN A 156 10.45 -31.09 24.28
C ASN A 156 10.16 -30.22 25.51
N TRP A 157 8.88 -30.06 25.81
CA TRP A 157 8.43 -29.19 26.90
C TRP A 157 8.91 -29.69 28.26
N SER A 158 9.13 -31.00 28.42
CA SER A 158 9.64 -31.56 29.68
C SER A 158 11.06 -31.10 30.04
N HIS A 159 11.76 -30.39 29.16
CA HIS A 159 13.06 -29.79 29.43
C HIS A 159 12.95 -28.36 30.02
N ILE A 160 11.76 -27.76 29.96
CA ILE A 160 11.45 -26.40 30.45
C ILE A 160 10.05 -26.35 31.08
N GLY A 161 9.63 -27.43 31.74
CA GLY A 161 8.27 -27.58 32.25
C GLY A 161 8.05 -26.69 33.48
N ILE A 162 6.87 -26.07 33.59
CA ILE A 162 6.63 -25.03 34.58
C ILE A 162 5.92 -25.61 35.81
N SER A 163 6.58 -25.58 36.97
CA SER A 163 6.12 -26.15 38.23
C SER A 163 4.91 -25.44 38.82
N ASN A 164 3.83 -26.19 39.07
CA ASN A 164 2.65 -25.68 39.77
C ASN A 164 2.94 -25.06 41.16
N THR A 165 4.06 -25.39 41.83
CA THR A 165 4.33 -24.89 43.18
C THR A 165 5.02 -23.53 43.19
N ALA A 166 6.11 -23.41 42.44
CA ALA A 166 6.94 -22.23 42.34
C ALA A 166 7.88 -22.39 41.17
N ASP A 167 8.10 -21.33 40.40
CA ASP A 167 8.96 -21.32 39.23
C ASP A 167 9.50 -19.91 38.90
N GLY A 168 10.48 -19.82 38.00
CA GLY A 168 11.20 -18.59 37.66
C GLY A 168 11.53 -18.46 36.18
N PHE A 169 10.51 -18.44 35.33
CA PHE A 169 10.68 -18.48 33.87
C PHE A 169 11.53 -17.31 33.40
N GLN A 170 12.46 -17.56 32.49
CA GLN A 170 13.43 -16.56 32.04
C GLN A 170 13.62 -16.54 30.53
N LEU A 171 13.89 -15.34 30.03
CA LEU A 171 14.21 -15.05 28.64
C LEU A 171 15.59 -14.40 28.57
N ARG A 172 16.41 -14.86 27.63
CA ARG A 172 17.79 -14.39 27.42
C ARG A 172 18.08 -14.14 25.95
N ASP A 173 18.96 -13.17 25.70
CA ASP A 173 19.44 -12.91 24.35
C ASP A 173 20.39 -14.01 23.83
N ALA A 174 20.81 -13.88 22.57
CA ALA A 174 21.75 -14.83 21.94
C ALA A 174 23.13 -14.87 22.62
N SER A 175 23.48 -13.88 23.45
CA SER A 175 24.69 -13.87 24.25
C SER A 175 24.51 -14.53 25.63
N GLY A 176 23.31 -15.03 25.94
CA GLY A 176 22.97 -15.65 27.22
C GLY A 176 22.69 -14.63 28.34
N ILE A 177 22.56 -13.34 28.01
CA ILE A 177 22.26 -12.29 28.98
C ILE A 177 20.76 -12.28 29.28
N LEU A 178 20.41 -12.21 30.57
CA LEU A 178 19.02 -12.11 31.03
C LEU A 178 18.38 -10.82 30.51
N LEU A 179 17.27 -10.99 29.79
CA LEU A 179 16.42 -9.89 29.32
C LEU A 179 15.27 -9.66 30.30
N MET A 180 14.59 -10.73 30.69
CA MET A 180 13.41 -10.67 31.54
C MET A 180 13.16 -12.00 32.24
N SER A 181 12.52 -11.97 33.41
CA SER A 181 12.02 -13.17 34.08
C SER A 181 10.72 -12.93 34.84
N VAL A 182 9.86 -13.94 34.90
CA VAL A 182 8.60 -13.93 35.63
C VAL A 182 8.60 -15.11 36.60
N GLY A 183 8.57 -14.82 37.90
CA GLY A 183 8.64 -15.83 38.94
C GLY A 183 7.44 -15.82 39.86
N TYR A 184 7.23 -16.95 40.52
CA TYR A 184 6.20 -17.09 41.55
C TYR A 184 6.54 -18.16 42.57
N GLY A 185 5.86 -18.10 43.72
CA GLY A 185 5.91 -19.14 44.74
C GLY A 185 7.13 -19.08 45.66
N SER A 186 7.13 -19.95 46.66
CA SER A 186 8.15 -19.90 47.73
C SER A 186 9.50 -20.45 47.27
N GLY A 187 10.57 -19.78 47.71
CA GLY A 187 11.94 -20.15 47.35
C GLY A 187 12.41 -19.59 46.00
N ILE A 188 11.57 -18.79 45.33
CA ILE A 188 11.93 -18.00 44.15
C ILE A 188 12.26 -16.56 44.58
N SER A 189 13.37 -16.01 44.09
CA SER A 189 13.80 -14.64 44.36
C SER A 189 14.68 -14.10 43.23
N GLY A 190 14.70 -12.76 43.06
CA GLY A 190 15.57 -12.12 42.08
C GLY A 190 15.07 -12.15 40.63
N THR A 191 13.81 -12.55 40.41
CA THR A 191 13.16 -12.39 39.10
C THR A 191 12.80 -10.94 38.82
N THR A 192 12.58 -10.60 37.55
CA THR A 192 12.18 -9.25 37.14
C THR A 192 10.78 -8.91 37.64
N ILE A 193 9.85 -9.83 37.42
CA ILE A 193 8.47 -9.80 37.90
C ILE A 193 8.30 -10.97 38.88
N TYR A 194 7.61 -10.75 39.99
CA TYR A 194 7.40 -11.75 41.02
C TYR A 194 5.99 -11.74 41.61
N PHE A 195 5.42 -12.93 41.78
CA PHE A 195 4.12 -13.14 42.41
C PHE A 195 4.21 -14.08 43.60
N THR A 196 3.51 -13.75 44.69
CA THR A 196 3.31 -14.69 45.79
C THR A 196 2.22 -15.71 45.44
N GLY A 197 2.43 -16.98 45.79
CA GLY A 197 1.42 -18.03 45.60
C GLY A 197 1.86 -19.11 44.61
N SER A 198 0.98 -20.09 44.38
CA SER A 198 1.22 -21.23 43.49
C SER A 198 0.87 -20.87 42.03
N GLY A 199 1.54 -21.51 41.08
CA GLY A 199 1.24 -21.43 39.65
C GLY A 199 0.05 -22.30 39.21
N SER A 200 -0.39 -23.24 40.04
CA SER A 200 -1.46 -24.19 39.71
C SER A 200 -2.74 -23.48 39.22
N GLY A 201 -3.06 -23.62 37.93
CA GLY A 201 -4.25 -23.02 37.34
C GLY A 201 -4.17 -21.51 37.14
N ASN A 202 -2.97 -20.93 37.11
CA ASN A 202 -2.74 -19.48 36.97
C ASN A 202 -1.89 -19.15 35.74
N SER A 203 -2.09 -17.93 35.25
CA SER A 203 -1.26 -17.24 34.29
C SER A 203 -0.77 -15.91 34.85
N TYR A 204 0.34 -15.43 34.32
CA TYR A 204 1.01 -14.20 34.73
C TYR A 204 1.18 -13.33 33.50
N GLN A 205 0.50 -12.18 33.50
CA GLN A 205 0.25 -11.41 32.28
C GLN A 205 0.72 -9.97 32.41
N PHE A 206 1.34 -9.47 31.36
CA PHE A 206 1.61 -8.05 31.19
C PHE A 206 0.34 -7.32 30.72
N LEU A 207 -0.28 -6.57 31.62
CA LEU A 207 -1.53 -5.83 31.42
C LEU A 207 -1.32 -4.39 30.96
N ASN A 208 -0.10 -3.86 31.05
CA ASN A 208 0.24 -2.49 30.66
C ASN A 208 -0.61 -1.37 31.32
N THR A 209 -1.03 -1.53 32.57
CA THR A 209 -2.06 -0.65 33.19
C THR A 209 -1.54 0.68 33.74
N THR A 210 -0.23 0.81 33.97
CA THR A 210 0.41 2.01 34.56
C THR A 210 1.17 2.82 33.53
N ASN A 211 2.03 2.16 32.75
CA ASN A 211 2.85 2.74 31.68
C ASN A 211 3.43 1.63 30.80
N ASP A 212 4.05 1.99 29.67
CA ASP A 212 4.64 1.06 28.69
C ASP A 212 5.96 0.40 29.15
N ASP A 213 6.15 0.17 30.45
CA ASP A 213 7.32 -0.49 31.02
C ASP A 213 7.01 -1.95 31.42
N PRO A 214 7.44 -2.95 30.63
CA PRO A 214 7.24 -4.36 30.95
C PRO A 214 8.05 -4.82 32.17
N MET A 215 9.06 -4.08 32.62
CA MET A 215 9.85 -4.43 33.81
C MET A 215 9.19 -3.98 35.12
N LEU A 216 8.08 -3.23 35.04
CA LEU A 216 7.38 -2.71 36.20
C LEU A 216 6.32 -3.69 36.70
N GLN A 217 6.49 -4.23 37.91
CA GLN A 217 5.54 -5.13 38.58
C GLN A 217 4.08 -4.64 38.57
N ALA A 218 3.84 -3.33 38.66
CA ALA A 218 2.50 -2.75 38.67
C ALA A 218 1.73 -2.92 37.35
N ASN A 219 2.43 -3.24 36.25
CA ASN A 219 1.82 -3.55 34.96
C ASN A 219 1.47 -5.03 34.81
N TRP A 220 1.76 -5.86 35.81
CA TRP A 220 1.58 -7.30 35.73
C TRP A 220 0.49 -7.78 36.71
N ALA A 221 -0.26 -8.80 36.29
CA ALA A 221 -1.27 -9.43 37.14
C ALA A 221 -1.20 -10.96 37.06
N VAL A 222 -1.72 -11.60 38.10
CA VAL A 222 -2.03 -13.03 38.09
C VAL A 222 -3.51 -13.19 37.73
N ASN A 223 -3.78 -14.05 36.75
CA ASN A 223 -5.12 -14.38 36.30
C ASN A 223 -5.31 -15.90 36.30
N PRO A 224 -6.54 -16.42 36.34
CA PRO A 224 -6.76 -17.83 36.14
C PRO A 224 -6.31 -18.26 34.74
N ALA A 225 -5.62 -19.39 34.63
CA ALA A 225 -5.31 -20.03 33.35
C ALA A 225 -6.55 -20.81 32.86
N ASN A 226 -7.67 -20.13 32.68
CA ASN A 226 -8.88 -20.72 32.11
C ASN A 226 -9.41 -19.85 30.99
N GLY A 227 -9.84 -20.46 29.88
CA GLY A 227 -10.51 -19.73 28.82
C GLY A 227 -11.69 -18.90 29.32
N GLY A 228 -11.69 -17.62 28.98
CA GLY A 228 -12.70 -16.66 29.44
C GLY A 228 -12.18 -15.22 29.44
N THR A 229 -13.05 -14.24 29.72
CA THR A 229 -12.76 -12.81 29.55
C THR A 229 -11.77 -12.20 30.55
N THR A 230 -11.22 -13.02 31.43
CA THR A 230 -10.18 -12.66 32.42
C THR A 230 -9.15 -13.78 32.53
N GLY A 231 -9.05 -14.61 31.49
CA GLY A 231 -8.30 -15.86 31.44
C GLY A 231 -6.91 -15.69 30.87
N ASP A 232 -6.22 -16.80 30.64
CA ASP A 232 -5.07 -16.82 29.75
C ASP A 232 -5.46 -16.51 28.30
N SER A 233 -4.53 -15.92 27.54
CA SER A 233 -4.83 -15.38 26.21
C SER A 233 -3.74 -15.72 25.20
N PRO A 234 -3.39 -17.00 25.00
CA PRO A 234 -2.32 -17.36 24.07
C PRO A 234 -2.59 -16.81 22.67
N GLY A 235 -1.68 -16.00 22.14
CA GLY A 235 -1.75 -15.41 20.81
C GLY A 235 -2.71 -14.23 20.73
N SER A 236 -3.17 -13.69 21.86
CA SER A 236 -4.07 -12.56 21.96
C SER A 236 -3.61 -11.59 23.05
N PRO A 237 -3.92 -10.29 22.94
CA PRO A 237 -3.57 -9.35 24.00
C PRO A 237 -4.23 -9.67 25.35
N ASN A 238 -3.49 -9.44 26.42
CA ASN A 238 -3.91 -9.74 27.80
C ASN A 238 -5.07 -8.86 28.30
N ASN A 239 -5.23 -7.66 27.74
CA ASN A 239 -6.35 -6.75 27.94
C ASN A 239 -6.35 -5.65 26.87
N CYS A 240 -7.30 -4.71 26.96
CA CYS A 240 -7.37 -3.58 26.04
C CYS A 240 -6.16 -2.63 26.06
N THR A 241 -5.53 -2.40 27.21
CA THR A 241 -4.38 -1.48 27.29
C THR A 241 -3.13 -2.10 26.65
N ASN A 242 -2.92 -3.41 26.87
CA ASN A 242 -1.93 -4.22 26.19
C ASN A 242 -2.21 -4.29 24.68
N ALA A 243 -3.47 -4.50 24.27
CA ALA A 243 -3.86 -4.51 22.85
C ALA A 243 -3.52 -3.19 22.13
N ILE A 244 -3.85 -2.05 22.74
CA ILE A 244 -3.55 -0.73 22.19
C ILE A 244 -2.03 -0.51 22.08
N TRP A 245 -1.27 -0.96 23.08
CA TRP A 245 0.18 -0.85 23.05
C TRP A 245 0.79 -1.69 21.92
N ILE A 246 0.40 -2.97 21.81
CA ILE A 246 0.84 -3.86 20.74
C ILE A 246 0.46 -3.28 19.37
N GLU A 247 -0.77 -2.78 19.20
CA GLU A 247 -1.20 -2.12 17.96
C GLU A 247 -0.31 -0.92 17.60
N ASN A 248 0.12 -0.12 18.58
CA ASN A 248 0.99 1.04 18.35
C ASN A 248 2.46 0.67 18.10
N LEU A 249 2.89 -0.54 18.50
CA LEU A 249 4.20 -1.10 18.13
C LEU A 249 4.23 -1.56 16.67
N ARG A 250 3.09 -2.08 16.18
CA ARG A 250 2.98 -2.72 14.87
C ARG A 250 3.06 -1.76 13.69
N THR A 251 3.38 -2.38 12.57
CA THR A 251 3.52 -1.83 11.22
C THR A 251 2.94 -2.88 10.28
N ALA A 252 2.34 -2.49 9.14
CA ALA A 252 2.13 -3.46 8.06
C ALA A 252 3.43 -4.19 7.77
N LYS A 253 3.26 -5.48 7.49
CA LYS A 253 4.33 -6.42 7.18
C LYS A 253 4.82 -6.25 5.73
N ASP A 254 4.15 -5.43 4.92
CA ASP A 254 4.61 -5.04 3.59
C ASP A 254 6.08 -4.61 3.66
N ALA A 255 6.92 -5.21 2.82
CA ALA A 255 8.37 -5.02 2.89
C ALA A 255 8.76 -3.55 2.73
N GLU A 256 7.95 -2.78 2.00
CA GLU A 256 8.07 -1.35 1.76
C GLU A 256 8.06 -0.53 3.06
N PHE A 257 7.41 -1.03 4.12
CA PHE A 257 7.34 -0.36 5.42
C PHE A 257 8.35 -0.86 6.44
N ILE A 258 9.07 -1.94 6.15
CA ILE A 258 10.14 -2.43 7.02
C ILE A 258 11.27 -1.40 7.06
N GLY A 259 11.69 -1.04 8.27
CA GLY A 259 12.68 0.01 8.54
C GLY A 259 12.10 1.44 8.50
N VAL A 260 10.81 1.61 8.21
CA VAL A 260 10.18 2.92 8.05
C VAL A 260 9.41 3.28 9.31
N ALA A 261 9.76 4.41 9.92
CA ALA A 261 9.10 4.90 11.12
C ALA A 261 7.59 5.15 10.87
N CYS A 262 6.76 4.74 11.83
CA CYS A 262 5.31 5.01 11.81
C CYS A 262 4.98 6.47 11.44
N GLY A 263 4.02 6.65 10.53
CA GLY A 263 3.55 7.96 10.06
C GLY A 263 4.41 8.62 8.98
N SER A 264 5.53 8.02 8.58
CA SER A 264 6.32 8.51 7.44
C SER A 264 5.86 7.86 6.14
N PRO A 265 5.71 8.61 5.03
CA PRO A 265 5.47 8.01 3.73
C PRO A 265 6.74 7.34 3.20
N VAL A 266 6.56 6.28 2.41
CA VAL A 266 7.62 5.62 1.64
C VAL A 266 7.64 6.23 0.25
N ASN A 267 8.83 6.51 -0.27
CA ASN A 267 8.98 6.96 -1.66
C ASN A 267 9.76 5.90 -2.42
N GLU A 268 9.10 5.29 -3.39
CA GLU A 268 9.70 4.29 -4.27
C GLU A 268 10.55 4.95 -5.35
N ALA A 269 11.30 4.10 -6.06
CA ALA A 269 12.07 4.53 -7.21
C ALA A 269 11.16 5.15 -8.30
N ASN A 270 11.71 6.09 -9.06
CA ASN A 270 10.97 6.78 -10.12
C ASN A 270 10.55 5.78 -11.21
N THR A 271 9.25 5.74 -11.50
CA THR A 271 8.65 4.94 -12.56
C THR A 271 8.65 5.72 -13.87
N ASN A 272 9.46 5.29 -14.83
CA ASN A 272 9.54 5.93 -16.14
C ASN A 272 8.64 5.21 -17.13
N ILE A 273 7.69 5.92 -17.72
CA ILE A 273 6.81 5.39 -18.77
C ILE A 273 7.13 6.12 -20.07
N THR A 274 7.52 5.36 -21.10
CA THR A 274 7.78 5.91 -22.44
C THR A 274 6.61 5.59 -23.34
N ALA A 275 6.21 6.56 -24.16
CA ALA A 275 4.95 6.53 -24.92
C ALA A 275 3.72 6.43 -24.00
N CYS A 276 2.51 6.54 -24.55
CA CYS A 276 1.26 6.44 -23.79
C CYS A 276 0.95 4.98 -23.38
N GLY A 277 1.93 4.31 -22.76
CA GLY A 277 1.87 2.94 -22.30
C GLY A 277 1.42 2.81 -20.84
N THR A 278 1.63 1.63 -20.28
CA THR A 278 1.29 1.32 -18.90
C THR A 278 2.50 0.83 -18.11
N ALA A 279 2.46 1.00 -16.80
CA ALA A 279 3.38 0.38 -15.86
C ALA A 279 2.58 -0.28 -14.73
N ASN A 280 3.02 -1.45 -14.28
CA ASN A 280 2.41 -2.12 -13.14
C ASN A 280 3.26 -1.88 -11.91
N VAL A 281 2.60 -1.58 -10.80
CA VAL A 281 3.19 -1.52 -9.47
C VAL A 281 2.49 -2.55 -8.58
N ALA A 282 3.27 -3.16 -7.71
CA ALA A 282 2.80 -4.16 -6.75
C ALA A 282 3.48 -3.90 -5.41
N LEU A 283 2.70 -3.98 -4.34
CA LEU A 283 3.18 -4.07 -2.96
C LEU A 283 3.39 -5.54 -2.59
N THR A 284 4.29 -5.80 -1.65
CA THR A 284 4.58 -7.14 -1.13
C THR A 284 3.91 -7.37 0.23
N GLY A 285 2.63 -7.00 0.29
CA GLY A 285 1.89 -6.82 1.53
C GLY A 285 0.99 -7.96 1.96
N CYS A 286 0.32 -7.74 3.08
CA CYS A 286 -0.65 -8.68 3.62
C CYS A 286 -2.03 -8.50 2.96
N ALA A 287 -2.77 -9.61 2.80
CA ALA A 287 -4.12 -9.58 2.23
C ALA A 287 -5.17 -8.96 3.16
N SER A 288 -4.84 -8.81 4.46
CA SER A 288 -5.70 -8.22 5.48
C SER A 288 -5.87 -6.70 5.35
N ASP A 289 -4.95 -6.03 4.68
CA ASP A 289 -4.96 -4.57 4.56
C ASP A 289 -5.85 -4.08 3.42
N THR A 290 -6.23 -2.80 3.48
CA THR A 290 -7.01 -2.15 2.42
C THR A 290 -6.18 -1.08 1.72
N TYR A 291 -6.35 -0.98 0.40
CA TYR A 291 -5.46 -0.21 -0.46
C TYR A 291 -6.27 0.80 -1.27
N SER A 292 -5.92 2.09 -1.17
CA SER A 292 -6.56 3.19 -1.90
C SER A 292 -5.55 3.88 -2.82
N TRP A 293 -5.66 3.62 -4.12
CA TRP A 293 -4.77 4.18 -5.14
C TRP A 293 -5.27 5.53 -5.65
N SER A 294 -4.36 6.47 -5.88
CA SER A 294 -4.65 7.81 -6.38
C SER A 294 -3.53 8.37 -7.24
N SER A 295 -3.84 9.37 -8.07
CA SER A 295 -2.86 10.13 -8.86
C SER A 295 -2.89 11.60 -8.45
N SER A 296 -1.73 12.19 -8.26
CA SER A 296 -1.58 13.63 -8.01
C SER A 296 -1.93 14.48 -9.24
N ASN A 297 -1.89 13.89 -10.44
CA ASN A 297 -2.22 14.57 -11.69
C ASN A 297 -2.73 13.57 -12.74
N THR A 298 -4.05 13.41 -12.82
CA THR A 298 -4.71 12.49 -13.75
C THR A 298 -4.60 12.90 -15.22
N THR A 299 -4.18 14.15 -15.52
CA THR A 299 -3.92 14.60 -16.90
C THR A 299 -2.60 14.06 -17.45
N ILE A 300 -1.68 13.63 -16.57
CA ILE A 300 -0.38 13.05 -16.94
C ILE A 300 -0.40 11.53 -16.80
N ALA A 301 -0.91 11.02 -15.67
CA ALA A 301 -1.00 9.58 -15.44
C ALA A 301 -2.23 9.25 -14.58
N THR A 302 -2.97 8.21 -14.95
CA THR A 302 -4.04 7.64 -14.15
C THR A 302 -3.58 6.35 -13.49
N VAL A 303 -4.29 5.91 -12.46
CA VAL A 303 -4.05 4.63 -11.80
C VAL A 303 -5.36 3.90 -11.61
N SER A 304 -5.35 2.60 -11.91
CA SER A 304 -6.44 1.68 -11.62
C SER A 304 -5.86 0.45 -10.96
N GLY A 305 -6.29 0.16 -9.73
CA GLY A 305 -5.80 -0.99 -8.97
C GLY A 305 -6.81 -1.43 -7.93
N SER A 306 -6.66 -2.67 -7.50
CA SER A 306 -7.41 -3.27 -6.40
C SER A 306 -6.45 -4.05 -5.53
N GLY A 307 -6.49 -3.83 -4.22
CA GLY A 307 -5.54 -4.45 -3.30
C GLY A 307 -4.11 -3.97 -3.56
N GLN A 308 -3.16 -4.91 -3.47
CA GLN A 308 -1.72 -4.65 -3.53
C GLN A 308 -1.19 -4.27 -4.92
N THR A 309 -1.98 -4.44 -5.98
CA THR A 309 -1.52 -4.21 -7.36
C THR A 309 -2.30 -3.10 -8.02
N ALA A 310 -1.59 -2.27 -8.79
CA ALA A 310 -2.21 -1.26 -9.64
C ALA A 310 -1.49 -1.13 -10.98
N THR A 311 -2.26 -0.75 -11.99
CA THR A 311 -1.77 -0.37 -13.31
C THR A 311 -1.83 1.15 -13.43
N ILE A 312 -0.66 1.75 -13.66
CA ILE A 312 -0.47 3.15 -14.00
C ILE A 312 -0.58 3.27 -15.52
N THR A 313 -1.40 4.21 -16.00
CA THR A 313 -1.57 4.47 -17.44
C THR A 313 -1.11 5.90 -17.74
N ALA A 314 -0.18 6.03 -18.68
CA ALA A 314 0.26 7.33 -19.17
C ALA A 314 -0.83 8.00 -20.01
N VAL A 315 -1.05 9.29 -19.78
CA VAL A 315 -2.04 10.12 -20.47
C VAL A 315 -1.34 11.19 -21.33
N ASP A 316 -0.34 11.88 -20.78
CA ASP A 316 0.44 12.90 -21.49
C ASP A 316 1.85 13.04 -20.87
N ASN A 317 2.73 13.75 -21.57
CA ASN A 317 4.09 14.04 -21.11
C ASN A 317 4.08 14.91 -19.85
N GLY A 318 4.88 14.52 -18.87
CA GLY A 318 5.03 15.28 -17.64
C GLY A 318 5.37 14.40 -16.47
N THR A 319 5.11 14.93 -15.28
CA THR A 319 5.36 14.24 -14.02
C THR A 319 4.08 14.14 -13.21
N ALA A 320 3.86 12.99 -12.59
CA ALA A 320 2.81 12.77 -11.61
C ALA A 320 3.38 11.99 -10.43
N THR A 321 2.63 11.88 -9.35
CA THR A 321 2.90 10.95 -8.26
C THR A 321 1.69 10.05 -8.11
N ILE A 322 1.91 8.75 -8.21
CA ILE A 322 0.89 7.77 -7.87
C ILE A 322 1.09 7.43 -6.40
N SER A 323 0.04 7.54 -5.61
CA SER A 323 0.08 7.25 -4.18
C SER A 323 -0.90 6.13 -3.87
N VAL A 324 -0.47 5.18 -3.05
CA VAL A 324 -1.34 4.19 -2.41
C VAL A 324 -1.36 4.46 -0.93
N ILE A 325 -2.57 4.65 -0.40
CA ILE A 325 -2.81 4.66 1.05
C ILE A 325 -3.14 3.22 1.45
N VAL A 326 -2.27 2.62 2.24
CA VAL A 326 -2.48 1.33 2.90
C VAL A 326 -3.11 1.62 4.24
N ASN A 327 -4.32 1.10 4.48
CA ASN A 327 -4.95 1.16 5.78
C ASN A 327 -4.88 -0.21 6.44
N GLU A 328 -4.25 -0.20 7.60
CA GLU A 328 -3.94 -1.35 8.43
C GLU A 328 -4.91 -1.32 9.60
N THR A 329 -5.69 -2.39 9.75
CA THR A 329 -6.53 -2.58 10.94
C THR A 329 -6.21 -3.95 11.48
N HIS A 330 -5.45 -4.01 12.58
CA HIS A 330 -5.09 -5.26 13.25
C HIS A 330 -6.28 -5.79 14.05
N SER A 331 -7.45 -5.94 13.42
CA SER A 331 -8.72 -6.26 14.09
C SER A 331 -8.65 -7.56 14.88
N ASN A 332 -7.84 -8.52 14.42
CA ASN A 332 -7.64 -9.80 15.07
C ASN A 332 -6.97 -9.67 16.46
N LEU A 333 -6.23 -8.58 16.73
CA LEU A 333 -5.73 -8.30 18.08
C LEU A 333 -6.85 -8.02 19.09
N PHE A 334 -8.02 -7.59 18.62
CA PHE A 334 -9.12 -7.20 19.50
C PHE A 334 -10.22 -8.27 19.57
N THR A 335 -10.02 -9.42 18.93
CA THR A 335 -10.97 -10.55 18.96
C THR A 335 -10.73 -11.54 20.10
N GLY A 336 -9.67 -11.35 20.88
CA GLY A 336 -9.34 -12.22 22.02
C GLY A 336 -10.35 -12.12 23.17
N PRO A 337 -10.38 -13.11 24.07
CA PRO A 337 -11.36 -13.17 25.16
C PRO A 337 -11.21 -11.99 26.14
N ASN A 338 -10.02 -11.43 26.29
CA ASN A 338 -9.71 -10.34 27.23
C ASN A 338 -9.88 -8.94 26.62
N THR A 339 -10.28 -8.81 25.34
CA THR A 339 -10.44 -7.54 24.63
C THR A 339 -11.87 -7.20 24.14
N PRO A 340 -12.98 -7.78 24.64
CA PRO A 340 -14.31 -7.63 24.02
C PRO A 340 -14.89 -6.21 24.10
N SER A 341 -14.29 -5.34 24.92
CA SER A 341 -14.74 -3.96 25.15
C SER A 341 -13.91 -2.90 24.43
N CYS A 342 -12.88 -3.29 23.67
CA CYS A 342 -12.07 -2.38 22.87
C CYS A 342 -12.18 -2.70 21.38
N SER A 343 -11.71 -1.75 20.57
CA SER A 343 -11.76 -1.86 19.11
C SER A 343 -10.47 -1.33 18.52
N PRO A 344 -10.04 -1.91 17.38
CA PRO A 344 -8.84 -1.48 16.69
C PRO A 344 -8.99 -0.04 16.19
N THR A 345 -7.88 0.68 16.13
CA THR A 345 -7.80 1.97 15.45
C THR A 345 -7.09 1.78 14.13
N THR A 346 -7.79 2.03 13.01
CA THR A 346 -7.16 2.01 11.69
C THR A 346 -5.96 2.93 11.63
N LYS A 347 -4.80 2.38 11.25
CA LYS A 347 -3.59 3.12 10.96
C LYS A 347 -3.47 3.24 9.44
N SER A 348 -2.93 4.36 8.97
CA SER A 348 -2.74 4.59 7.54
C SER A 348 -1.29 4.92 7.24
N ARG A 349 -0.78 4.35 6.15
CA ARG A 349 0.51 4.70 5.58
C ARG A 349 0.41 4.93 4.09
N THR A 350 1.39 5.63 3.54
CA THR A 350 1.40 6.03 2.15
C THR A 350 2.68 5.59 1.48
N VAL A 351 2.55 4.92 0.34
CA VAL A 351 3.66 4.69 -0.58
C VAL A 351 3.45 5.58 -1.80
N ASN A 352 4.48 6.33 -2.16
CA ASN A 352 4.49 7.22 -3.32
C ASN A 352 5.40 6.63 -4.40
N TYR A 353 4.89 6.58 -5.61
CA TYR A 353 5.60 6.26 -6.83
C TYR A 353 5.71 7.55 -7.65
N PRO A 354 6.87 8.21 -7.67
CA PRO A 354 7.14 9.27 -8.63
C PRO A 354 7.01 8.68 -10.04
N VAL A 355 6.28 9.35 -10.93
CA VAL A 355 6.06 8.92 -12.32
C VAL A 355 6.55 10.01 -13.26
N THR A 356 7.36 9.61 -14.23
CA THR A 356 7.77 10.46 -15.34
C THR A 356 7.28 9.84 -16.64
N VAL A 357 6.43 10.57 -17.37
CA VAL A 357 5.93 10.18 -18.69
C VAL A 357 6.66 10.99 -19.75
N SER A 358 7.22 10.31 -20.75
CA SER A 358 7.89 10.96 -21.87
C SER A 358 7.58 10.29 -23.20
N GLY A 359 7.54 11.06 -24.29
CA GLY A 359 7.20 10.56 -25.62
C GLY A 359 5.75 10.11 -25.78
N CYS A 360 4.85 10.44 -24.84
CA CYS A 360 3.42 10.23 -25.01
C CYS A 360 2.89 11.29 -25.98
N VAL A 361 2.56 10.84 -27.19
CA VAL A 361 1.86 11.64 -28.20
C VAL A 361 0.58 10.87 -28.51
N LEU A 362 -0.55 11.36 -27.99
CA LEU A 362 -1.84 10.73 -28.27
C LEU A 362 -2.14 10.85 -29.78
N PRO A 363 -2.71 9.80 -30.41
CA PRO A 363 -3.03 9.85 -31.83
C PRO A 363 -4.06 10.96 -32.09
N CYS A 364 -3.79 11.76 -33.12
CA CYS A 364 -4.72 12.77 -33.58
C CYS A 364 -6.01 12.11 -34.09
N ASN A 365 -7.15 12.73 -33.83
CA ASN A 365 -8.44 12.24 -34.30
C ASN A 365 -9.37 13.40 -34.66
N ILE A 366 -9.81 13.49 -35.91
CA ILE A 366 -10.85 14.42 -36.35
C ILE A 366 -12.18 13.66 -36.31
N THR A 367 -13.13 14.13 -35.50
CA THR A 367 -14.37 13.41 -35.19
C THR A 367 -15.57 13.89 -36.00
N ASN A 368 -15.55 15.12 -36.51
CA ASN A 368 -16.66 15.69 -37.25
C ASN A 368 -16.24 16.86 -38.15
N ILE A 369 -16.96 17.02 -39.27
CA ILE A 369 -16.98 18.26 -40.06
C ILE A 369 -18.45 18.65 -40.22
N SER A 370 -18.83 19.83 -39.73
CA SER A 370 -20.18 20.37 -39.85
C SER A 370 -20.21 21.67 -40.67
N PHE A 371 -21.36 21.91 -41.30
CA PHE A 371 -21.59 23.07 -42.15
C PHE A 371 -22.64 23.97 -41.50
N ALA A 372 -22.41 25.28 -41.54
CA ALA A 372 -23.36 26.31 -41.11
C ALA A 372 -23.38 27.45 -42.13
N ASN A 373 -24.43 28.28 -42.08
CA ASN A 373 -24.52 29.53 -42.86
C ASN A 373 -24.31 29.35 -44.38
N ALA A 374 -24.76 28.23 -44.95
CA ALA A 374 -24.69 28.00 -46.39
C ALA A 374 -25.53 29.05 -47.15
N THR A 375 -24.90 29.74 -48.10
CA THR A 375 -25.56 30.73 -48.95
C THR A 375 -26.25 30.08 -50.14
N THR A 376 -27.04 30.87 -50.88
CA THR A 376 -27.49 30.49 -52.21
C THR A 376 -26.33 30.44 -53.21
N CYS A 377 -26.55 29.79 -54.34
CA CYS A 377 -25.60 29.77 -55.46
C CYS A 377 -25.27 31.19 -55.96
N ASN A 378 -24.02 31.38 -56.34
CA ASN A 378 -23.44 32.53 -57.01
C ASN A 378 -22.83 32.04 -58.32
N ASN A 379 -23.29 32.59 -59.45
CA ASN A 379 -22.84 32.20 -60.78
C ASN A 379 -21.52 32.85 -61.21
N ASN A 380 -20.82 33.51 -60.28
CA ASN A 380 -19.57 34.22 -60.51
C ASN A 380 -19.62 35.23 -61.70
N GLY A 381 -20.81 35.74 -62.01
CA GLY A 381 -21.04 36.67 -63.12
C GLY A 381 -21.05 36.04 -64.52
N THR A 382 -21.04 34.71 -64.63
CA THR A 382 -21.12 33.99 -65.91
C THR A 382 -22.55 33.43 -66.11
N ASN A 383 -23.03 33.42 -67.36
CA ASN A 383 -24.29 32.76 -67.71
C ASN A 383 -23.95 31.54 -68.57
N GLY A 384 -24.34 30.35 -68.11
CA GLY A 384 -24.14 29.09 -68.83
C GLY A 384 -22.80 28.41 -68.58
N ASN A 385 -22.00 28.88 -67.61
CA ASN A 385 -20.80 28.19 -67.15
C ASN A 385 -21.01 27.63 -65.75
N ASN A 386 -21.57 26.43 -65.67
CA ASN A 386 -21.90 25.81 -64.39
C ASN A 386 -20.67 25.39 -63.59
N ALA A 387 -19.47 25.44 -64.17
CA ALA A 387 -18.22 25.00 -63.54
C ALA A 387 -17.62 26.04 -62.58
N ASP A 388 -18.00 27.31 -62.67
CA ASP A 388 -17.55 28.36 -61.74
C ASP A 388 -18.65 28.85 -60.78
N ASP A 389 -19.79 28.18 -60.79
CA ASP A 389 -20.85 28.38 -59.81
C ASP A 389 -20.40 27.90 -58.42
N TYR A 390 -20.58 28.74 -57.40
CA TYR A 390 -20.20 28.43 -56.03
C TYR A 390 -21.23 28.92 -55.01
N PHE A 391 -21.16 28.41 -53.79
CA PHE A 391 -21.79 29.02 -52.62
C PHE A 391 -20.77 29.13 -51.50
N THR A 392 -21.06 29.89 -50.45
CA THR A 392 -20.20 29.95 -49.25
C THR A 392 -20.88 29.31 -48.06
N ALA A 393 -20.09 28.66 -47.21
CA ALA A 393 -20.54 28.13 -45.91
C ALA A 393 -19.43 28.25 -44.86
N ASP A 394 -19.82 28.26 -43.59
CA ASP A 394 -18.89 28.09 -42.48
C ASP A 394 -18.69 26.60 -42.21
N ILE A 395 -17.43 26.17 -42.12
CA ILE A 395 -17.06 24.77 -41.92
C ILE A 395 -16.41 24.64 -40.55
N THR A 396 -17.00 23.88 -39.64
CA THR A 396 -16.41 23.59 -38.33
C THR A 396 -15.86 22.17 -38.29
N VAL A 397 -14.57 22.04 -38.02
CA VAL A 397 -13.87 20.76 -37.85
C VAL A 397 -13.69 20.51 -36.36
N THR A 398 -14.22 19.40 -35.84
CA THR A 398 -14.07 18.97 -34.44
C THR A 398 -13.00 17.89 -34.36
N TYR A 399 -12.09 17.98 -33.40
CA TYR A 399 -10.95 17.06 -33.26
C TYR A 399 -10.45 16.95 -31.81
N SER A 400 -9.66 15.92 -31.56
CA SER A 400 -8.87 15.71 -30.34
C SER A 400 -7.40 15.45 -30.68
N ASN A 401 -6.49 15.81 -29.77
CA ASN A 401 -5.05 15.59 -29.91
C ASN A 401 -4.46 16.20 -31.20
N ALA A 402 -4.85 17.44 -31.52
CA ALA A 402 -4.30 18.13 -32.69
C ALA A 402 -2.77 18.29 -32.57
N PRO A 403 -2.00 18.08 -33.66
CA PRO A 403 -0.57 18.29 -33.65
C PRO A 403 -0.20 19.72 -33.21
N VAL A 404 0.92 19.86 -32.49
CA VAL A 404 1.38 21.17 -31.99
C VAL A 404 1.98 22.08 -33.08
N THR A 405 2.28 21.53 -34.26
CA THR A 405 2.84 22.24 -35.41
C THR A 405 2.04 21.95 -36.68
N GLY A 406 2.26 22.71 -37.75
CA GLY A 406 1.64 22.50 -39.06
C GLY A 406 0.33 23.25 -39.26
N THR A 407 -0.48 22.80 -40.22
CA THR A 407 -1.76 23.40 -40.61
C THR A 407 -2.89 22.39 -40.58
N LEU A 408 -4.12 22.85 -40.36
CA LEU A 408 -5.35 22.10 -40.63
C LEU A 408 -5.87 22.55 -42.00
N ASN A 409 -5.91 21.64 -42.96
CA ASN A 409 -6.25 21.94 -44.36
C ASN A 409 -7.61 21.34 -44.73
N LEU A 410 -8.37 22.08 -45.53
CA LEU A 410 -9.60 21.61 -46.18
C LEU A 410 -9.32 21.29 -47.65
N THR A 411 -9.80 20.13 -48.11
CA THR A 411 -9.79 19.69 -49.52
C THR A 411 -11.13 19.06 -49.91
N GLY A 412 -11.32 18.69 -51.18
CA GLY A 412 -12.59 18.19 -51.72
C GLY A 412 -13.27 19.27 -52.56
N ASP A 413 -14.53 19.55 -52.29
CA ASP A 413 -15.33 20.53 -53.05
C ASP A 413 -15.08 21.98 -52.63
N VAL A 414 -14.11 22.23 -51.75
CA VAL A 414 -13.74 23.58 -51.33
C VAL A 414 -12.92 24.29 -52.43
N LEU A 415 -13.21 25.57 -52.67
CA LEU A 415 -12.64 26.36 -53.75
C LEU A 415 -11.84 27.56 -53.21
N PRO A 416 -10.77 27.98 -53.91
CA PRO A 416 -10.06 29.21 -53.57
C PRO A 416 -10.91 30.47 -53.85
N GLY A 417 -10.54 31.59 -53.22
CA GLY A 417 -11.23 32.88 -53.38
C GLY A 417 -12.39 33.14 -52.41
N GLY A 418 -12.66 32.19 -51.50
CA GLY A 418 -13.53 32.36 -50.34
C GLY A 418 -12.74 32.63 -49.05
N GLY A 419 -13.28 32.13 -47.94
CA GLY A 419 -12.58 31.98 -46.67
C GLY A 419 -11.33 31.12 -46.76
N PRO A 420 -10.53 31.07 -45.68
CA PRO A 420 -9.30 30.29 -45.65
C PRO A 420 -9.57 28.81 -45.90
N LEU A 421 -8.68 28.15 -46.64
CA LEU A 421 -8.68 26.68 -46.80
C LEU A 421 -7.67 25.99 -45.88
N SER A 422 -6.89 26.77 -45.13
CA SER A 422 -5.97 26.27 -44.11
C SER A 422 -5.87 27.23 -42.93
N VAL A 423 -5.68 26.68 -41.74
CA VAL A 423 -5.35 27.43 -40.52
C VAL A 423 -4.03 26.89 -39.98
N THR A 424 -3.14 27.77 -39.53
CA THR A 424 -1.83 27.39 -38.96
C THR A 424 -1.94 27.30 -37.43
N SER A 425 -1.19 26.36 -36.83
CA SER A 425 -1.02 26.26 -35.38
C SER A 425 -0.64 27.62 -34.74
N PRO A 426 -1.10 27.95 -33.51
CA PRO A 426 -1.83 27.11 -32.56
C PRO A 426 -3.31 26.92 -32.90
N PHE A 427 -3.79 25.69 -32.81
CA PHE A 427 -5.20 25.34 -33.01
C PHE A 427 -6.01 25.59 -31.73
N ASN A 428 -7.28 25.95 -31.91
CA ASN A 428 -8.23 26.05 -30.80
C ASN A 428 -8.48 24.65 -30.19
N THR A 429 -8.73 24.61 -28.88
CA THR A 429 -9.04 23.37 -28.17
C THR A 429 -10.37 22.79 -28.66
N GLY A 430 -10.34 21.55 -29.20
CA GLY A 430 -11.53 20.78 -29.55
C GLY A 430 -12.12 21.03 -30.93
N SER A 431 -12.01 22.25 -31.50
CA SER A 431 -12.50 22.52 -32.86
C SER A 431 -11.92 23.79 -33.49
N THR A 432 -11.97 23.88 -34.82
CA THR A 432 -11.65 25.09 -35.61
C THR A 432 -12.74 25.35 -36.64
N THR A 433 -13.18 26.61 -36.76
CA THR A 433 -14.17 27.04 -37.76
C THR A 433 -13.51 27.87 -38.86
N PHE A 434 -13.72 27.46 -40.10
CA PHE A 434 -13.38 28.19 -41.32
C PHE A 434 -14.60 28.97 -41.78
N ILE A 435 -14.51 30.30 -41.78
CA ILE A 435 -15.65 31.18 -42.07
C ILE A 435 -15.69 31.51 -43.57
N GLY A 436 -16.86 31.37 -44.20
CA GLY A 436 -17.12 31.79 -45.58
C GLY A 436 -16.36 31.00 -46.64
N VAL A 437 -16.06 29.72 -46.41
CA VAL A 437 -15.39 28.84 -47.39
C VAL A 437 -16.26 28.70 -48.63
N ARG A 438 -15.68 28.85 -49.82
CA ARG A 438 -16.40 28.60 -51.08
C ARG A 438 -16.47 27.11 -51.35
N LEU A 439 -17.63 26.63 -51.79
CA LEU A 439 -17.85 25.26 -52.24
C LEU A 439 -18.51 25.26 -53.62
N SER A 440 -18.24 24.23 -54.42
CA SER A 440 -18.87 24.02 -55.73
C SER A 440 -20.39 23.92 -55.61
N ALA A 441 -21.13 24.63 -56.47
CA ALA A 441 -22.59 24.54 -56.57
C ALA A 441 -23.01 23.68 -57.77
N ASP A 442 -22.86 22.36 -57.68
CA ASP A 442 -23.15 21.41 -58.76
C ASP A 442 -24.42 20.57 -58.54
N GLY A 443 -25.12 20.80 -57.41
CA GLY A 443 -26.32 20.07 -57.02
C GLY A 443 -26.06 18.72 -56.34
N THR A 444 -24.80 18.34 -56.11
CA THR A 444 -24.43 17.16 -55.33
C THR A 444 -24.13 17.53 -53.87
N PRO A 445 -24.24 16.60 -52.90
CA PRO A 445 -23.81 16.87 -51.52
C PRO A 445 -22.32 17.21 -51.45
N SER A 446 -21.97 18.35 -50.87
CA SER A 446 -20.56 18.74 -50.76
C SER A 446 -19.73 17.71 -49.99
N VAL A 447 -18.59 17.35 -50.55
CA VAL A 447 -17.57 16.48 -49.97
C VAL A 447 -16.41 17.32 -49.48
N VAL A 448 -16.18 17.35 -48.17
CA VAL A 448 -15.05 18.08 -47.56
C VAL A 448 -14.21 17.13 -46.74
N THR A 449 -12.91 17.20 -46.95
CA THR A 449 -11.90 16.48 -46.18
C THR A 449 -11.08 17.47 -45.36
N ALA A 450 -10.91 17.21 -44.07
CA ALA A 450 -10.01 17.94 -43.21
C ALA A 450 -8.80 17.08 -42.86
N THR A 451 -7.59 17.63 -42.97
CA THR A 451 -6.34 16.90 -42.69
C THR A 451 -5.33 17.80 -41.98
N PHE A 452 -4.69 17.29 -40.92
CA PHE A 452 -3.54 17.97 -40.31
C PHE A 452 -2.26 17.71 -41.10
N SER A 453 -1.48 18.76 -41.40
CA SER A 453 -0.26 18.62 -42.20
C SER A 453 0.90 17.97 -41.44
N ALA A 454 0.90 18.06 -40.11
CA ALA A 454 1.92 17.45 -39.26
C ALA A 454 1.61 15.99 -38.89
N ASP A 455 0.39 15.53 -39.14
CA ASP A 455 -0.02 14.13 -39.06
C ASP A 455 -0.98 13.84 -40.22
N THR A 456 -0.41 13.46 -41.37
CA THR A 456 -1.16 13.26 -42.61
C THR A 456 -2.15 12.09 -42.53
N ASN A 457 -2.04 11.22 -41.52
CA ASN A 457 -2.99 10.15 -41.27
C ASN A 457 -4.21 10.65 -40.47
N CYS A 458 -4.10 11.79 -39.80
CA CYS A 458 -5.21 12.43 -39.11
C CYS A 458 -6.08 13.20 -40.10
N THR A 459 -6.96 12.45 -40.76
CA THR A 459 -7.87 12.95 -41.79
C THR A 459 -9.30 12.49 -41.54
N PHE A 460 -10.28 13.30 -41.91
CA PHE A 460 -11.70 12.93 -41.87
C PHE A 460 -12.42 13.54 -43.07
N THR A 461 -13.28 12.76 -43.71
CA THR A 461 -14.06 13.18 -44.87
C THR A 461 -15.54 13.10 -44.55
N THR A 462 -16.24 14.21 -44.75
CA THR A 462 -17.70 14.27 -44.76
C THR A 462 -18.19 14.34 -46.20
N ASN A 463 -19.18 13.52 -46.55
CA ASN A 463 -19.76 13.42 -47.90
C ASN A 463 -21.27 13.74 -47.95
N ASN A 464 -21.79 14.39 -46.92
CA ASN A 464 -23.20 14.75 -46.79
C ASN A 464 -23.38 16.26 -46.51
N GLY A 465 -22.47 17.10 -47.01
CA GLY A 465 -22.59 18.54 -46.94
C GLY A 465 -23.78 19.09 -47.74
N PRO A 466 -24.05 20.41 -47.67
CA PRO A 466 -25.15 21.04 -48.39
C PRO A 466 -25.12 20.75 -49.90
N SER A 467 -26.28 20.48 -50.49
CA SER A 467 -26.43 20.31 -51.95
C SER A 467 -27.04 21.57 -52.54
N VAL A 468 -26.19 22.47 -53.05
CA VAL A 468 -26.64 23.69 -53.72
C VAL A 468 -26.53 23.48 -55.22
N ALA A 469 -27.65 23.57 -55.93
CA ALA A 469 -27.68 23.45 -57.38
C ALA A 469 -27.03 24.66 -58.07
N SER A 470 -26.44 24.40 -59.24
CA SER A 470 -25.94 25.42 -60.15
C SER A 470 -27.04 26.42 -60.51
N CYS A 471 -26.66 27.69 -60.62
CA CYS A 471 -27.52 28.83 -60.91
C CYS A 471 -27.21 29.47 -62.28
N SER A 472 -26.18 29.00 -62.97
CA SER A 472 -25.96 29.24 -64.39
C SER A 472 -27.01 28.50 -65.23
N SER A 473 -27.88 29.25 -65.90
CA SER A 473 -28.83 28.67 -66.87
C SER A 473 -28.11 28.25 -68.15
N THR A 474 -28.34 27.05 -68.66
CA THR A 474 -27.88 26.66 -70.00
C THR A 474 -28.53 27.57 -71.06
N PRO A 475 -27.78 28.16 -72.00
CA PRO A 475 -28.38 28.98 -73.05
C PRO A 475 -29.36 28.13 -73.89
N PRO A 476 -30.56 28.64 -74.23
CA PRO A 476 -31.45 27.91 -75.13
C PRO A 476 -30.76 27.73 -76.49
N PRO A 477 -30.95 26.57 -77.18
CA PRO A 477 -30.29 26.32 -78.46
C PRO A 477 -30.67 27.41 -79.46
N THR A 478 -29.67 28.06 -80.06
CA THR A 478 -29.85 29.09 -81.09
C THR A 478 -30.44 28.46 -82.36
N CYS A 479 -31.61 28.95 -82.79
CA CYS A 479 -32.24 28.55 -84.05
C CYS A 479 -31.39 29.03 -85.25
N PRO A 480 -31.03 28.18 -86.24
CA PRO A 480 -30.22 28.61 -87.38
C PRO A 480 -30.98 29.60 -88.29
N ALA A 481 -30.39 30.75 -88.56
CA ALA A 481 -30.89 31.74 -89.51
C ALA A 481 -30.48 31.36 -90.94
N ASN A 482 -31.39 30.74 -91.70
CA ASN A 482 -31.52 30.66 -93.18
C ASN A 482 -32.46 29.47 -93.46
N TYR A 483 -33.60 29.55 -94.15
CA TYR A 483 -33.96 30.10 -95.47
C TYR A 483 -35.42 30.58 -95.37
N GLY A 484 -35.99 31.55 -96.09
CA GLY A 484 -35.84 32.03 -97.46
C GLY A 484 -37.22 32.60 -97.84
N THR A 485 -37.28 33.67 -98.62
CA THR A 485 -38.50 34.40 -99.00
C THR A 485 -39.49 33.54 -99.80
N PHE A 486 -40.79 33.60 -99.45
CA PHE A 486 -41.87 33.03 -100.26
C PHE A 486 -42.10 33.85 -101.55
N PRO A 487 -42.33 33.22 -102.73
CA PRO A 487 -42.79 33.92 -103.91
C PRO A 487 -44.30 34.17 -103.86
N ALA A 488 -44.74 35.27 -104.49
CA ALA A 488 -46.15 35.57 -104.70
C ALA A 488 -46.67 34.84 -105.96
N ASN A 489 -47.72 34.03 -105.75
CA ASN A 489 -48.54 33.23 -106.69
C ASN A 489 -47.82 32.28 -107.65
#